data_AF-A0A7Y2JHW7-F1
#
_entry.id   AF-A0A7Y2JHW7-F1
#
_cell.length_a   1.000
_cell.length_b   1.000
_cell.length_c   1.000
_cell.angle_alpha   90.00
_cell.angle_beta   90.00
_cell.angle_gamma   90.00
#
_symmetry.space_group_name_H-M   'P 1'
#
loop_
_entity.id
_entity.type
_entity.pdbx_description
1 polymer ?
#
loop_
_entity_poly.entity_id
_entity_poly.type
_entity_poly.pdbx_seq_one_letter_code
_entity_poly.pdbx_strand_id
1 'polypeptide(L)' 'MLTIAAFTSIILGFALDLEYSQKLIGFGVLGLFLIVFPLFSYYRWKDKNLKDYMLNKENLDKMRDNQKRNKI' A
#
# COMPACT_ATOMS: atom_id res chain seq x y z
N MET A 1 3.10 -8.19 -11.48
CA MET A 1 3.45 -9.62 -11.47
C MET A 1 3.31 -10.22 -10.07
N LEU A 2 4.01 -9.70 -9.05
CA LEU A 2 3.99 -10.26 -7.69
C LEU A 2 2.60 -10.27 -7.01
N THR A 3 1.83 -9.20 -7.18
CA THR A 3 0.44 -9.09 -6.73
C THR A 3 -0.45 -10.19 -7.32
N ILE A 4 -0.36 -10.39 -8.64
CA ILE A 4 -1.15 -11.38 -9.36
C ILE A 4 -0.84 -12.77 -8.83
N ALA A 5 0.45 -13.12 -8.71
CA ALA A 5 0.86 -14.43 -8.17
C ALA A 5 0.32 -14.68 -6.75
N ALA A 6 0.33 -13.67 -5.89
CA ALA A 6 -0.20 -13.79 -4.54
C ALA A 6 -1.73 -14.00 -4.53
N PHE A 7 -2.48 -13.26 -5.35
CA PHE A 7 -3.92 -13.46 -5.49
C PHE A 7 -4.25 -14.83 -6.10
N THR A 8 -3.51 -15.27 -7.12
CA THR A 8 -3.69 -16.59 -7.72
C THR A 8 -3.45 -17.71 -6.69
N SER A 9 -2.43 -17.59 -5.84
CA SER A 9 -2.18 -18.54 -4.74
C SER A 9 -3.34 -18.61 -3.75
N ILE A 10 -3.91 -17.47 -3.36
CA ILE A 10 -5.05 -17.41 -2.44
C ILE A 10 -6.30 -18.03 -3.10
N ILE A 11 -6.59 -17.67 -4.35
CA ILE A 11 -7.75 -18.19 -5.08
C ILE A 11 -7.62 -19.70 -5.28
N LEU A 12 -6.44 -20.21 -5.68
CA LEU A 12 -6.18 -21.65 -5.82
C LEU A 12 -6.34 -22.38 -4.49
N GLY A 13 -5.86 -21.80 -3.39
CA GLY A 13 -6.07 -22.36 -2.05
C GLY A 13 -7.56 -22.51 -1.72
N PHE A 14 -8.39 -21.50 -2.02
CA PHE A 14 -9.84 -21.61 -1.78
C PHE A 14 -10.58 -22.51 -2.78
N ALA A 15 -10.11 -22.60 -4.02
CA ALA A 15 -10.79 -23.34 -5.09
C ALA A 15 -10.47 -24.84 -5.12
N LEU A 16 -9.30 -25.23 -4.61
CA LEU A 16 -8.83 -26.62 -4.64
C LEU A 16 -8.84 -27.23 -3.23
N ASP A 17 -9.48 -28.39 -3.08
CA ASP A 17 -9.50 -29.15 -1.82
C ASP A 17 -8.24 -30.01 -1.68
N LEU A 18 -7.11 -29.32 -1.52
CA LEU A 18 -5.79 -29.92 -1.34
C LEU A 18 -5.40 -29.88 0.14
N GLU A 19 -4.68 -30.90 0.60
CA GLU A 19 -4.21 -31.00 2.00
C GLU A 19 -3.33 -29.81 2.43
N TYR A 20 -2.72 -29.11 1.47
CA TYR A 20 -1.89 -27.92 1.69
C TYR A 20 -2.57 -26.59 1.29
N SER A 21 -3.88 -26.59 1.04
CA SER A 21 -4.66 -25.40 0.68
C SER A 21 -4.46 -24.23 1.67
N GLN A 22 -4.53 -24.50 2.99
CA GLN A 22 -4.32 -23.48 4.01
C GLN A 22 -2.92 -22.85 3.96
N LYS A 23 -1.90 -23.63 3.58
CA LYS A 23 -0.53 -23.12 3.42
C LYS A 23 -0.45 -22.18 2.21
N LEU A 24 -1.12 -22.49 1.10
CA LEU A 24 -1.18 -21.61 -0.09
C LEU A 24 -1.83 -20.27 0.22
N ILE A 25 -2.91 -20.28 1.00
CA ILE A 25 -3.59 -19.07 1.45
C ILE A 25 -2.64 -18.27 2.36
N GLY A 26 -2.04 -18.92 3.37
CA GLY A 26 -1.10 -18.28 4.28
C GLY A 26 0.09 -17.65 3.58
N PHE A 27 0.73 -18.36 2.65
CA PHE A 27 1.85 -17.82 1.85
C PHE A 27 1.43 -16.66 0.96
N GLY A 28 0.26 -16.73 0.32
CA GLY A 28 -0.27 -15.63 -0.48
C GLY A 28 -0.52 -14.36 0.36
N VAL A 29 -1.14 -14.52 1.53
CA VAL A 29 -1.40 -13.40 2.46
C VAL A 29 -0.10 -12.82 3.02
N LEU A 30 0.85 -13.67 3.45
CA LEU A 30 2.16 -13.20 3.92
C LEU A 30 2.95 -12.49 2.83
N GLY A 31 2.92 -13.01 1.59
CA GLY A 31 3.56 -12.36 0.44
C GLY A 31 2.92 -10.99 0.13
N LEU A 32 1.60 -10.86 0.25
CA LEU A 32 0.93 -9.57 0.12
C LEU A 32 1.40 -8.59 1.21
N PHE A 33 1.42 -9.05 2.46
CA PHE A 33 1.70 -8.17 3.60
C PHE A 33 3.16 -7.76 3.72
N LEU A 34 4.08 -8.71 3.53
CA LEU A 34 5.50 -8.49 3.79
C LEU A 34 6.27 -8.04 2.54
N ILE A 35 5.76 -8.32 1.35
CA ILE A 35 6.48 -8.00 0.11
C ILE A 35 5.72 -6.97 -0.72
N VAL A 36 4.47 -7.26 -1.08
CA VAL A 36 3.70 -6.39 -1.99
C VAL A 36 3.44 -5.03 -1.36
N PHE A 37 2.92 -4.96 -0.13
CA PHE A 37 2.62 -3.68 0.51
C PHE A 37 3.87 -2.82 0.73
N PRO A 38 4.99 -3.32 1.29
CA PRO A 38 6.20 -2.52 1.45
C PRO A 38 6.80 -2.07 0.12
N LEU A 39 6.82 -2.95 -0.89
CA LEU A 39 7.33 -2.61 -2.21
C LEU A 39 6.46 -1.57 -2.90
N PHE A 40 5.14 -1.69 -2.81
CA PHE A 40 4.19 -0.72 -3.34
C PHE A 40 4.34 0.63 -2.65
N SER A 41 4.42 0.64 -1.31
CA SER A 41 4.62 1.85 -0.53
C SER A 41 5.91 2.55 -0.94
N TYR A 42 7.02 1.80 -1.04
CA TYR A 42 8.31 2.32 -1.48
C TYR A 42 8.25 2.91 -2.89
N TYR A 43 7.70 2.16 -3.86
CA TYR A 43 7.56 2.62 -5.24
C TYR A 43 6.70 3.90 -5.34
N ARG A 44 5.59 3.96 -4.60
CA ARG A 44 4.67 5.11 -4.62
C ARG A 44 5.26 6.34 -3.93
N TRP A 45 6.13 6.14 -2.96
CA TRP A 45 6.69 7.20 -2.13
C TRP A 45 8.06 7.70 -2.60
N LYS A 46 8.64 7.08 -3.64
CA LYS A 46 9.95 7.42 -4.20
C LYS A 46 10.12 8.91 -4.54
N ASP A 47 9.09 9.54 -5.10
CA ASP A 47 9.15 10.92 -5.57
C ASP A 47 8.50 11.94 -4.60
N LYS A 48 8.14 11.50 -3.39
CA LYS A 48 7.45 12.34 -2.41
C LYS A 48 8.38 12.82 -1.31
N ASN A 49 8.50 14.14 -1.17
CA ASN A 49 9.21 14.73 -0.05
C ASN A 49 8.38 14.58 1.23
N LEU A 50 8.90 13.78 2.16
CA LEU A 50 8.40 13.61 3.53
C LEU A 50 8.04 14.94 4.22
N LYS A 51 8.87 15.96 4.01
CA LYS A 51 8.73 17.29 4.62
C LYS A 51 7.44 18.00 4.22
N ASP A 52 6.94 17.79 3.01
CA ASP A 52 5.74 18.47 2.50
C ASP A 52 4.45 17.92 3.13
N TYR A 53 4.52 16.73 3.72
CA TYR A 53 3.39 16.04 4.37
C TYR A 53 3.44 16.11 5.90
N MET A 54 4.50 16.68 6.47
CA MET A 54 4.63 16.78 7.92
C MET A 54 3.70 17.87 8.46
N LEU A 55 2.91 17.53 9.48
CA LEU A 55 2.08 18.46 10.25
C LEU A 55 2.96 19.34 11.13
N ASN A 56 3.69 20.27 10.50
CA ASN A 56 4.40 21.33 11.17
C ASN A 56 3.65 22.66 10.96
N LYS A 57 3.99 23.65 11.77
CA LYS A 57 3.34 24.96 11.76
C LYS A 57 3.42 25.63 10.38
N GLU A 58 4.57 25.53 9.72
CA GLU A 58 4.82 26.14 8.42
C GLU A 58 3.94 25.54 7.30
N ASN A 59 3.81 24.22 7.25
CA ASN A 59 2.97 23.53 6.27
C ASN A 59 1.48 23.76 6.54
N LEU A 60 1.08 23.77 7.82
CA LEU A 60 -0.29 24.10 8.22
C LEU A 60 -0.67 25.53 7.81
N ASP A 61 0.23 26.49 8.02
CA ASP A 61 0.02 27.88 7.61
C ASP A 61 -0.03 28.00 6.07
N LYS A 62 0.88 27.35 5.33
CA LYS A 62 0.83 27.26 3.86
C LYS A 62 -0.50 26.67 3.35
N MET A 63 -1.01 25.61 3.97
CA MET A 63 -2.31 25.02 3.61
C MET A 63 -3.45 26.01 3.85
N ARG A 64 -3.46 26.70 4.99
CA ARG A 64 -4.47 27.71 5.33
C ARG A 64 -4.48 28.88 4.35
N ASP A 65 -3.32 29.38 3.97
CA ASP A 65 -3.19 30.51 3.05
C ASP A 65 -3.59 30.12 1.62
N ASN A 66 -3.26 28.91 1.18
CA ASN A 66 -3.76 28.35 -0.07
C ASN A 66 -5.30 28.23 -0.08
N GLN A 67 -5.92 27.86 1.04
CA GLN A 67 -7.38 27.80 1.16
C GLN A 67 -8.04 29.18 1.12
N LYS A 68 -7.42 30.19 1.75
CA LYS A 68 -7.90 31.59 1.71
C LYS A 68 -7.81 32.18 0.29
N ARG A 69 -6.70 31.94 -0.40
CA ARG A 69 -6.49 32.45 -1.77
C ARG A 69 -7.44 31.83 -2.80
N ASN A 70 -7.79 30.56 -2.66
CA ASN A 70 -8.76 29.88 -3.55
C ASN A 70 -10.23 30.21 -3.24
N LYS A 71 -10.52 30.97 -2.19
CA LYS A 71 -11.87 31.40 -1.80
C LYS A 71 -12.22 32.81 -2.28
N ILE A 72 -11.28 33.47 -2.94
CA ILE A 72 -11.39 34.79 -3.60
C ILE A 72 -11.40 34.51 -5.10
#